data_AF-A0A643CZ45-F1
#
_entry.id   AF-A0A643CZ45-F1
#
_cell.length_a   1.000
_cell.length_b   1.000
_cell.length_c   1.000
_cell.angle_alpha   90.00
_cell.angle_beta   90.00
_cell.angle_gamma   90.00
#
_symmetry.space_group_name_H-M   'P 1'
#
loop_
_entity.id
_entity.type
_entity.pdbx_description
1 polymer ?
#
loop_
_entity_poly.entity_id
_entity_poly.type
_entity_poly.pdbx_seq_one_letter_code
_entity_poly.pdbx_strand_id
1 'polypeptide(L)'
;NRNFSKAEQHAAEYGTTAVELAQAVQADIIFSCLPTSDDVEQLIESVAIKSGSIWIDCTSGVPDSARRLVENLKAQNIDFLDAPVSGQTVGAENATLTFMVGGDVNAFERAYPAMAALGKLIQHVGEPGAGFAVKAINNMLLAVNLW
;
A
#
# COMPACT_ATOMS: atom_id res chain seq x y z
N ASN A 1 5.32 12.59 0.03
CA ASN A 1 4.85 13.16 1.32
C ASN A 1 4.22 14.53 1.01
N ARG A 2 3.14 14.96 1.69
CA ARG A 2 2.53 16.30 1.46
C ARG A 2 3.47 17.45 1.80
N ASN A 3 4.44 17.20 2.70
CA ASN A 3 5.53 18.11 2.97
C ASN A 3 6.82 17.54 2.38
N PHE A 4 7.39 18.23 1.38
CA PHE A 4 8.63 17.81 0.72
C PHE A 4 9.82 17.75 1.68
N SER A 5 9.88 18.63 2.70
CA SER A 5 10.98 18.62 3.66
C SER A 5 11.08 17.33 4.47
N LYS A 6 9.95 16.64 4.68
CA LYS A 6 9.95 15.29 5.30
C LYS A 6 10.60 14.24 4.40
N ALA A 7 10.44 14.37 3.08
CA ALA A 7 11.10 13.49 2.12
C ALA A 7 12.60 13.75 2.08
N GLU A 8 13.02 15.02 2.10
CA GLU A 8 14.44 15.41 2.17
C GLU A 8 15.11 14.91 3.47
N GLN A 9 14.43 15.02 4.61
CA GLN A 9 14.93 14.48 5.87
C GLN A 9 15.12 12.96 5.80
N HIS A 10 14.11 12.23 5.29
CA HIS A 10 14.19 10.78 5.12
C HIS A 10 15.31 10.38 4.14
N ALA A 11 15.51 11.14 3.06
CA ALA A 11 16.61 10.95 2.13
C ALA A 11 17.98 11.09 2.80
N ALA A 12 18.17 12.12 3.62
CA ALA A 12 19.41 12.34 4.37
C ALA A 12 19.67 11.24 5.41
N GLU A 13 18.62 10.75 6.08
CA GLU A 13 18.74 9.77 7.15
C GLU A 13 18.97 8.34 6.64
N TYR A 14 18.26 7.93 5.58
CA TYR A 14 18.23 6.55 5.10
C TYR A 14 18.91 6.35 3.74
N GLY A 15 19.56 7.38 3.18
CA GLY A 15 20.20 7.31 1.87
C GLY A 15 19.23 7.08 0.70
N THR A 16 17.95 7.41 0.91
CA THR A 16 16.92 7.34 -0.14
C THR A 16 16.95 8.60 -1.00
N THR A 17 16.20 8.60 -2.11
CA THR A 17 16.05 9.79 -2.96
C THR A 17 14.70 10.45 -2.72
N ALA A 18 14.72 11.71 -2.30
CA ALA A 18 13.52 12.54 -2.26
C ALA A 18 13.18 12.99 -3.69
N VAL A 19 11.96 12.71 -4.13
CA VAL A 19 11.48 13.10 -5.46
C VAL A 19 10.09 13.71 -5.36
N GLU A 20 9.77 14.57 -6.31
CA GLU A 20 8.41 15.12 -6.43
C GLU A 20 7.42 14.00 -6.77
N LEU A 21 6.16 14.21 -6.37
CA LEU A 21 5.10 13.21 -6.54
C LEU A 21 4.96 12.76 -8.00
N ALA A 22 5.03 13.69 -8.95
CA ALA A 22 4.94 13.39 -10.38
C ALA A 22 6.03 12.42 -10.87
N GLN A 23 7.21 12.45 -10.24
CA GLN A 23 8.30 11.51 -10.53
C GLN A 23 8.12 10.20 -9.75
N ALA A 24 7.68 10.25 -8.49
CA ALA A 24 7.44 9.06 -7.67
C ALA A 24 6.46 8.08 -8.33
N VAL A 25 5.38 8.60 -8.93
CA VAL A 25 4.35 7.79 -9.60
C VAL A 25 4.77 7.23 -10.96
N GLN A 26 6.03 7.44 -11.36
CA GLN A 26 6.63 6.80 -12.53
C GLN A 26 7.40 5.51 -12.19
N ALA A 27 7.40 5.08 -10.93
CA ALA A 27 7.98 3.79 -10.53
C ALA A 27 7.15 2.61 -11.04
N ASP A 28 7.78 1.44 -11.14
CA ASP A 28 7.08 0.19 -11.52
C ASP A 28 6.23 -0.36 -10.37
N ILE A 29 6.68 -0.18 -9.13
CA ILE A 29 5.97 -0.56 -7.91
C ILE A 29 5.89 0.68 -7.01
N ILE A 30 4.67 1.05 -6.61
CA ILE A 30 4.41 2.27 -5.84
C ILE A 30 3.73 1.85 -4.54
N PHE A 31 4.34 2.19 -3.41
CA PHE A 31 3.73 2.01 -2.09
C PHE A 31 3.09 3.32 -1.61
N SER A 32 1.89 3.22 -1.05
CA SER A 32 1.24 4.31 -0.33
C SER A 32 0.90 3.88 1.10
N CYS A 33 0.95 4.84 2.02
CA CYS A 33 0.56 4.66 3.41
C CYS A 33 0.07 6.01 3.92
N LEU A 34 -1.22 6.28 3.68
CA LEU A 34 -1.92 7.53 3.97
C LEU A 34 -2.93 7.35 5.11
N PRO A 35 -3.50 8.44 5.67
CA PRO A 35 -4.44 8.33 6.79
C PRO A 35 -5.74 7.59 6.46
N THR A 36 -6.31 7.78 5.26
CA THR A 36 -7.59 7.19 4.85
C THR A 36 -7.59 6.73 3.40
N SER A 37 -8.56 5.88 3.04
CA SER A 37 -8.82 5.52 1.64
C SER A 37 -9.16 6.73 0.77
N ASP A 38 -9.88 7.71 1.30
CA ASP A 38 -10.21 8.94 0.57
C ASP A 38 -8.95 9.75 0.21
N ASP A 39 -7.95 9.76 1.10
CA ASP A 39 -6.66 10.40 0.80
C ASP A 39 -5.92 9.70 -0.36
N VAL A 40 -6.08 8.38 -0.48
CA VAL A 40 -5.49 7.57 -1.55
C VAL A 40 -6.22 7.81 -2.87
N GLU A 41 -7.56 7.79 -2.85
CA GLU A 41 -8.40 8.09 -4.02
C GLU A 41 -8.06 9.48 -4.58
N GLN A 42 -8.07 10.52 -3.72
CA GLN A 42 -7.74 11.89 -4.14
C GLN A 42 -6.31 12.02 -4.68
N LEU A 43 -5.35 11.31 -4.07
CA LEU A 43 -3.97 11.32 -4.53
C LEU A 43 -3.87 10.73 -5.94
N ILE A 44 -4.46 9.56 -6.15
CA ILE A 44 -4.45 8.86 -7.43
C ILE A 44 -5.12 9.69 -8.53
N GLU A 45 -6.25 10.35 -8.22
CA GLU A 45 -6.94 11.23 -9.17
C GLU A 45 -6.11 12.46 -9.56
N SER A 46 -5.21 12.91 -8.70
CA SER A 46 -4.42 14.14 -8.91
C SER A 46 -3.17 13.96 -9.78
N VAL A 47 -2.83 12.74 -10.19
CA VAL A 47 -1.53 12.41 -10.81
C VAL A 47 -1.65 11.50 -12.02
N ALA A 48 -0.72 11.63 -12.97
CA ALA A 48 -0.59 10.73 -14.09
C ALA A 48 0.36 9.58 -13.73
N ILE A 49 -0.20 8.41 -13.43
CA ILE A 49 0.55 7.23 -13.00
C ILE A 49 1.09 6.48 -14.23
N LYS A 50 2.28 5.89 -14.12
CA LYS A 50 2.86 5.06 -15.18
C LYS A 50 1.99 3.84 -15.50
N SER A 51 1.56 3.72 -16.74
CA SER A 51 0.93 2.49 -17.26
C SER A 51 1.86 1.28 -17.10
N GLY A 52 1.32 0.16 -16.64
CA GLY A 52 2.02 -1.09 -16.34
C GLY A 52 2.55 -1.17 -14.90
N SER A 53 2.43 -0.10 -14.12
CA SER A 53 2.83 -0.06 -12.71
C SER A 53 1.84 -0.82 -11.81
N ILE A 54 2.28 -1.12 -10.58
CA ILE A 54 1.46 -1.69 -9.51
C ILE A 54 1.44 -0.71 -8.34
N TRP A 55 0.23 -0.29 -7.96
CA TRP A 55 -0.01 0.51 -6.76
C TRP A 55 -0.38 -0.40 -5.58
N ILE A 56 0.36 -0.28 -4.48
CA ILE A 56 0.18 -1.06 -3.26
C ILE A 56 -0.22 -0.09 -2.15
N ASP A 57 -1.45 -0.24 -1.64
CA ASP A 57 -1.95 0.58 -0.54
C ASP A 57 -1.81 -0.12 0.82
N CYS A 58 -0.90 0.36 1.64
CA CYS A 58 -0.62 -0.13 2.98
C CYS A 58 -1.46 0.57 4.07
N THR A 59 -2.38 1.47 3.70
CA THR A 59 -3.31 2.11 4.63
C THR A 59 -4.24 1.08 5.28
N SER A 60 -4.79 1.42 6.45
CA SER A 60 -5.98 0.71 6.95
C SER A 60 -7.22 1.25 6.24
N GLY A 61 -7.51 0.69 5.06
CA GLY A 61 -8.52 1.20 4.14
C GLY A 61 -9.90 0.55 4.24
N VAL A 62 -10.77 0.90 3.30
CA VAL A 62 -12.15 0.42 3.17
C VAL A 62 -12.29 -0.50 1.94
N PRO A 63 -12.89 -1.70 2.06
CA PRO A 63 -12.97 -2.65 0.94
C PRO A 63 -13.64 -2.10 -0.34
N ASP A 64 -14.67 -1.27 -0.20
CA ASP A 64 -15.35 -0.66 -1.35
C ASP A 64 -14.45 0.31 -2.13
N SER A 65 -13.55 1.01 -1.43
CA SER A 65 -12.58 1.91 -2.08
C SER A 65 -11.62 1.12 -2.97
N ALA A 66 -11.06 0.01 -2.46
CA ALA A 66 -10.18 -0.86 -3.23
C ALA A 66 -10.85 -1.38 -4.51
N ARG A 67 -12.12 -1.81 -4.42
CA ARG A 67 -12.88 -2.25 -5.60
C ARG A 67 -13.02 -1.15 -6.65
N ARG A 68 -13.41 0.06 -6.25
CA ARG A 68 -13.52 1.21 -7.16
C ARG A 68 -12.18 1.59 -7.80
N LEU A 69 -11.11 1.60 -7.00
CA LEU A 69 -9.77 1.93 -7.48
C LEU A 69 -9.27 0.94 -8.54
N VAL A 70 -9.48 -0.37 -8.32
CA VAL A 70 -9.15 -1.39 -9.31
C VAL A 70 -9.91 -1.16 -10.63
N GLU A 71 -11.20 -0.88 -10.57
CA GLU A 71 -12.01 -0.59 -11.77
C GLU A 71 -11.49 0.64 -12.53
N ASN A 72 -11.19 1.73 -11.81
CA ASN A 72 -10.73 2.99 -12.39
C ASN A 72 -9.31 2.89 -12.99
N LEU A 73 -8.42 2.16 -12.31
CA LEU A 73 -7.01 2.04 -12.70
C LEU A 73 -6.78 1.02 -13.81
N LYS A 74 -7.67 0.02 -13.95
CA LYS A 74 -7.59 -0.98 -15.02
C LYS A 74 -7.63 -0.34 -16.41
N ALA A 75 -8.42 0.72 -16.61
CA ALA A 75 -8.49 1.45 -17.87
C ALA A 75 -7.14 2.12 -18.25
N GLN A 76 -6.27 2.34 -17.27
CA GLN A 76 -4.95 2.94 -17.43
C GLN A 76 -3.83 1.87 -17.39
N ASN A 77 -4.19 0.59 -17.41
CA ASN A 77 -3.26 -0.54 -17.29
C ASN A 77 -2.41 -0.46 -16.01
N ILE A 78 -3.03 -0.07 -14.89
CA ILE A 78 -2.39 -0.01 -13.58
C ILE A 78 -3.07 -1.03 -12.67
N ASP A 79 -2.26 -1.88 -12.04
CA ASP A 79 -2.74 -2.84 -11.06
C ASP A 79 -2.83 -2.16 -9.68
N PHE A 80 -3.85 -2.49 -8.89
CA PHE A 80 -4.00 -2.00 -7.52
C PHE A 80 -4.14 -3.17 -6.55
N LEU A 81 -3.38 -3.12 -5.45
CA LEU A 81 -3.41 -4.09 -4.36
C LEU A 81 -3.71 -3.38 -3.04
N ASP A 82 -4.79 -3.77 -2.36
CA ASP A 82 -5.01 -3.38 -0.96
C ASP A 82 -4.16 -4.29 -0.06
N ALA A 83 -3.11 -3.74 0.54
CA ALA A 83 -2.09 -4.50 1.26
C ALA A 83 -1.83 -3.93 2.67
N PRO A 84 -2.86 -3.76 3.52
CA PRO A 84 -2.68 -3.29 4.88
C PRO A 84 -1.69 -4.15 5.66
N VAL A 85 -0.99 -3.50 6.59
CA VAL A 85 0.08 -4.13 7.37
C VAL A 85 -0.23 -4.25 8.86
N SER A 86 0.34 -5.29 9.48
CA SER A 86 0.45 -5.46 10.94
C SER A 86 1.92 -5.55 11.35
N GLY A 87 2.24 -5.13 12.58
CA GLY A 87 3.61 -5.11 13.13
C GLY A 87 4.07 -3.77 13.69
N GLN A 88 3.31 -2.70 13.44
CA GLN A 88 3.63 -1.32 13.87
C GLN A 88 5.00 -0.85 13.34
N THR A 89 5.53 0.24 13.90
CA THR A 89 6.83 0.81 13.51
C THR A 89 7.98 -0.18 13.71
N VAL A 90 7.99 -0.89 14.84
CA VAL A 90 9.00 -1.91 15.15
C VAL A 90 9.02 -3.02 14.10
N GLY A 91 7.87 -3.44 13.60
CA GLY A 91 7.77 -4.44 12.55
C GLY A 91 8.36 -3.93 11.22
N ALA A 92 8.12 -2.67 10.89
CA ALA A 92 8.66 -2.03 9.69
C ALA A 92 10.19 -1.90 9.74
N GLU A 93 10.72 -1.39 10.86
CA GLU A 93 12.16 -1.22 11.09
C GLU A 93 12.93 -2.55 11.01
N ASN A 94 12.31 -3.64 11.49
CA ASN A 94 12.93 -4.97 11.49
C ASN A 94 12.60 -5.81 10.23
N ALA A 95 11.91 -5.24 9.23
CA ALA A 95 11.45 -5.96 8.04
C ALA A 95 10.64 -7.23 8.38
N THR A 96 9.77 -7.14 9.38
CA THR A 96 8.94 -8.24 9.89
C THR A 96 7.44 -7.99 9.77
N LEU A 97 7.03 -7.03 8.95
CA LEU A 97 5.61 -6.73 8.75
C LEU A 97 4.85 -7.96 8.26
N THR A 98 3.58 -8.03 8.66
CA THR A 98 2.61 -8.94 8.08
C THR A 98 1.77 -8.17 7.06
N PHE A 99 1.80 -8.60 5.80
CA PHE A 99 0.98 -8.06 4.72
C PHE A 99 -0.23 -8.97 4.47
N MET A 100 -1.41 -8.36 4.42
CA MET A 100 -2.68 -9.02 4.07
C MET A 100 -3.11 -8.42 2.74
N VAL A 101 -2.91 -9.14 1.63
CA VAL A 101 -3.00 -8.55 0.29
C VAL A 101 -4.26 -9.01 -0.43
N GLY A 102 -5.14 -8.07 -0.75
CA GLY A 102 -6.25 -8.24 -1.68
C GLY A 102 -5.89 -7.71 -3.07
N GLY A 103 -6.42 -8.33 -4.11
CA GLY A 103 -6.26 -7.89 -5.50
C GLY A 103 -5.96 -9.02 -6.48
N ASP A 104 -5.50 -8.67 -7.68
CA ASP A 104 -5.14 -9.65 -8.71
C ASP A 104 -3.92 -10.48 -8.29
N VAL A 105 -3.99 -11.80 -8.50
CA VAL A 105 -2.93 -12.73 -8.07
C VAL A 105 -1.62 -12.54 -8.86
N ASN A 106 -1.69 -12.19 -10.14
CA ASN A 106 -0.49 -11.97 -10.95
C ASN A 106 0.19 -10.66 -10.55
N ALA A 107 -0.59 -9.62 -10.25
CA ALA A 107 -0.08 -8.38 -9.68
C ALA A 107 0.58 -8.63 -8.31
N PHE A 108 -0.05 -9.45 -7.45
CA PHE A 108 0.53 -9.88 -6.18
C PHE A 108 1.89 -10.58 -6.37
N GLU A 109 1.98 -11.56 -7.27
CA GLU A 109 3.23 -12.29 -7.53
C GLU A 109 4.35 -11.37 -8.03
N ARG A 110 4.03 -10.41 -8.92
CA ARG A 110 4.98 -9.39 -9.39
C ARG A 110 5.43 -8.43 -8.29
N ALA A 111 4.52 -8.06 -7.39
CA ALA A 111 4.78 -7.15 -6.27
C ALA A 111 5.47 -7.83 -5.08
N TYR A 112 5.41 -9.17 -4.99
CA TYR A 112 5.90 -9.94 -3.86
C TYR A 112 7.36 -9.62 -3.48
N PRO A 113 8.33 -9.54 -4.41
CA PRO A 113 9.71 -9.23 -4.05
C PRO A 113 9.87 -7.87 -3.36
N ALA A 114 9.06 -6.88 -3.73
CA ALA A 114 9.09 -5.56 -3.10
C ALA A 114 8.48 -5.59 -1.70
N MET A 115 7.37 -6.31 -1.49
CA MET A 115 6.79 -6.51 -0.16
C MET A 115 7.71 -7.33 0.76
N ALA A 116 8.42 -8.32 0.21
CA ALA A 116 9.37 -9.18 0.93
C ALA A 116 10.58 -8.43 1.49
N ALA A 117 10.87 -7.22 1.00
CA ALA A 117 11.89 -6.36 1.58
C ALA A 117 11.46 -5.74 2.93
N LEU A 118 10.14 -5.71 3.21
CA LEU A 118 9.55 -5.07 4.39
C LEU A 118 8.82 -6.06 5.31
N GLY A 119 8.46 -7.23 4.79
CA GLY A 119 7.57 -8.18 5.44
C GLY A 119 8.16 -9.57 5.59
N LYS A 120 7.75 -10.25 6.67
CA LYS A 120 8.10 -11.65 6.94
C LYS A 120 6.95 -12.62 6.63
N LEU A 121 5.71 -12.17 6.79
CA LEU A 121 4.51 -12.93 6.45
C LEU A 121 3.71 -12.12 5.43
N ILE A 122 3.61 -12.61 4.20
CA ILE A 122 2.96 -11.91 3.10
C ILE A 122 1.97 -12.88 2.48
N GLN A 123 0.68 -12.59 2.65
CA GLN A 123 -0.39 -13.50 2.26
C GLN A 123 -1.31 -12.81 1.26
N HIS A 124 -1.53 -13.43 0.11
CA HIS A 124 -2.67 -13.09 -0.74
C HIS A 124 -3.93 -13.68 -0.10
N VAL A 125 -4.90 -12.81 0.22
CA VAL A 125 -6.09 -13.18 1.00
C VAL A 125 -7.38 -13.12 0.19
N GLY A 126 -7.29 -12.73 -1.09
CA GLY A 126 -8.42 -12.81 -2.02
C GLY A 126 -8.50 -11.62 -2.97
N GLU A 127 -9.71 -11.40 -3.47
CA GLU A 127 -10.08 -10.35 -4.43
C GLU A 127 -9.91 -8.93 -3.85
N PRO A 128 -9.99 -7.87 -4.69
CA PRO A 128 -9.91 -6.49 -4.22
C PRO A 128 -10.80 -6.17 -3.01
N GLY A 129 -10.19 -5.57 -1.99
CA GLY A 129 -10.81 -5.23 -0.72
C GLY A 129 -10.71 -6.31 0.37
N ALA A 130 -10.28 -7.53 0.02
CA ALA A 130 -10.13 -8.62 0.99
C ALA A 130 -9.03 -8.34 2.02
N GLY A 131 -7.93 -7.70 1.63
CA GLY A 131 -6.85 -7.29 2.53
C GLY A 131 -7.37 -6.34 3.61
N PHE A 132 -8.06 -5.28 3.21
CA PHE A 132 -8.72 -4.35 4.14
C PHE A 132 -9.74 -5.04 5.06
N ALA A 133 -10.56 -5.94 4.53
CA ALA A 133 -11.54 -6.67 5.32
C ALA A 133 -10.88 -7.57 6.38
N VAL A 134 -9.85 -8.33 5.99
CA VAL A 134 -9.08 -9.19 6.92
C VAL A 134 -8.39 -8.34 7.99
N LYS A 135 -7.82 -7.19 7.61
CA LYS A 135 -7.20 -6.28 8.57
C LYS A 135 -8.21 -5.73 9.58
N ALA A 136 -9.40 -5.36 9.14
CA ALA A 136 -10.47 -4.89 10.02
C ALA A 136 -10.85 -5.96 11.04
N ILE A 137 -11.01 -7.22 10.61
CA ILE A 137 -11.26 -8.37 11.51
C ILE A 137 -10.10 -8.55 12.49
N ASN A 138 -8.85 -8.53 12.01
CA ASN A 138 -7.67 -8.65 12.87
C ASN A 138 -7.64 -7.57 13.96
N ASN A 139 -7.93 -6.32 13.60
CA ASN A 139 -7.95 -5.22 14.56
C ASN A 139 -9.12 -5.34 15.56
N MET A 140 -10.29 -5.82 15.11
CA MET A 140 -11.42 -6.10 15.99
C MET A 140 -11.09 -7.22 16.99
N LEU A 141 -10.46 -8.31 16.53
CA LEU A 141 -10.01 -9.40 17.39
C LEU A 141 -9.01 -8.90 18.44
N LEU A 142 -8.06 -8.05 18.05
CA LEU A 142 -7.16 -7.41 19.01
C LEU A 142 -7.95 -6.61 20.06
N ALA A 143 -8.86 -5.74 19.64
CA ALA A 143 -9.64 -4.89 20.54
C ALA A 143 -10.43 -5.69 21.59
N VAL A 144 -11.04 -6.81 21.20
CA VAL A 144 -11.80 -7.68 22.12
C VAL A 144 -10.94 -8.61 22.98
N ASN A 145 -9.62 -8.63 22.79
CA ASN A 145 -8.68 -9.41 23.61
C ASN A 145 -7.80 -8.52 24.51
N LEU A 146 -7.91 -7.19 24.40
CA LEU A 146 -7.26 -6.24 25.31
C LEU A 146 -8.13 -6.10 26.58
N TRP A 147 -7.89 -6.95 27.56
CA TRP A 147 -8.47 -6.87 28.91
C TRP A 147 -7.37 -6.82 29.96
#